data_AF-A0A1M5KG48-F1
#
_entry.id   AF-A0A1M5KG48-F1
#
_cell.length_a   1.000
_cell.length_b   1.000
_cell.length_c   1.000
_cell.angle_alpha   90.00
_cell.angle_beta   90.00
_cell.angle_gamma   90.00
#
_symmetry.space_group_name_H-M   'P 1'
#
loop_
_entity.id
_entity.type
_entity.pdbx_description
1 polymer ?
#
loop_
_entity_poly.entity_id
_entity_poly.type
_entity_poly.pdbx_seq_one_letter_code
_entity_poly.pdbx_strand_id
1 'polypeptide(L)'
;MTLALGILAAVILSGYSFYFYKIIIGRPGEFELSLLKSLGEWILARRLRARTDLWLMLLFSAFLELTYFLLAFAVIKNPLLLFFTTFLAGFEFLHLLMLRRRFSLFLKGGLMLKNLFLWPVERISALFLFTHSLLVLLSLIFWQTV
;
A
#
# COMPACT_ATOMS: atom_id res chain seq x y z
N MET A 1 -9.99 15.64 12.07
CA MET A 1 -9.50 14.23 11.96
C MET A 1 -10.38 13.42 11.02
N THR A 2 -11.70 13.43 11.20
CA THR A 2 -12.66 12.72 10.33
C THR A 2 -12.56 13.09 8.85
N LEU A 3 -12.54 14.38 8.50
CA LEU A 3 -12.39 14.83 7.11
C LEU A 3 -11.08 14.35 6.48
N ALA A 4 -9.97 14.45 7.22
CA ALA A 4 -8.65 14.01 6.75
C ALA A 4 -8.62 12.50 6.51
N LEU A 5 -9.20 11.70 7.41
CA LEU A 5 -9.35 10.26 7.22
C LEU A 5 -10.20 9.95 5.98
N GLY A 6 -11.32 10.65 5.79
CA GLY A 6 -12.19 10.48 4.63
C GLY A 6 -11.48 10.79 3.30
N ILE A 7 -10.73 11.89 3.24
CA ILE A 7 -9.93 12.25 2.05
C ILE A 7 -8.87 11.17 1.78
N LEU A 8 -8.13 10.75 2.80
CA LEU A 8 -7.07 9.75 2.64
C LEU A 8 -7.64 8.39 2.23
N ALA A 9 -8.75 7.96 2.82
CA ALA A 9 -9.47 6.75 2.43
C ALA A 9 -9.96 6.83 0.98
N ALA A 10 -10.50 7.97 0.54
CA ALA A 10 -10.91 8.17 -0.85
C ALA A 10 -9.72 8.09 -1.83
N VAL A 11 -8.59 8.71 -1.48
CA VAL A 11 -7.37 8.65 -2.30
C VAL A 11 -6.85 7.22 -2.41
N ILE A 12 -6.77 6.48 -1.30
CA ILE A 12 -6.36 5.07 -1.30
C ILE A 12 -7.34 4.24 -2.14
N LEU A 13 -8.65 4.39 -1.93
CA LEU A 13 -9.66 3.67 -2.68
C LEU A 13 -9.52 3.92 -4.18
N SER A 14 -9.44 5.19 -4.60
CA SER A 14 -9.29 5.56 -6.01
C SER A 14 -7.97 5.07 -6.60
N GLY A 15 -6.86 5.21 -5.88
CA GLY A 15 -5.55 4.77 -6.32
C GLY A 15 -5.46 3.26 -6.51
N TYR A 16 -6.06 2.48 -5.61
CA TYR A 16 -6.04 1.03 -5.67
C TYR A 16 -7.16 0.43 -6.55
N SER A 17 -8.21 1.18 -6.88
CA SER A 17 -9.34 0.72 -7.72
C SER A 17 -8.90 0.01 -9.00
N PHE A 18 -7.94 0.60 -9.73
CA PHE A 18 -7.46 0.02 -10.99
C PHE A 18 -6.76 -1.32 -10.78
N TYR A 19 -5.89 -1.40 -9.77
CA TYR A 19 -5.15 -2.63 -9.48
C TYR A 19 -6.09 -3.71 -8.91
N PHE A 20 -7.00 -3.33 -8.01
CA PHE A 20 -8.06 -4.18 -7.48
C PHE A 20 -8.89 -4.82 -8.60
N TYR A 21 -9.34 -4.02 -9.56
CA TYR A 21 -10.07 -4.51 -10.74
C TYR A 21 -9.25 -5.56 -11.51
N LYS A 22 -7.96 -5.27 -11.77
CA LYS A 22 -7.06 -6.20 -12.47
C LYS A 22 -6.83 -7.51 -11.70
N ILE A 23 -6.81 -7.46 -10.38
CA ILE A 23 -6.70 -8.65 -9.51
C ILE A 23 -7.98 -9.49 -9.63
N ILE A 24 -9.16 -8.88 -9.52
CA ILE A 24 -10.45 -9.59 -9.58
C ILE A 24 -10.65 -10.31 -10.92
N ILE A 25 -10.30 -9.67 -12.04
CA ILE A 25 -10.43 -10.30 -13.37
C ILE A 25 -9.35 -11.37 -13.64
N GLY A 26 -8.48 -11.66 -12.67
CA GLY A 26 -7.43 -12.68 -12.78
C GLY A 26 -6.27 -12.31 -13.71
N ARG A 27 -6.16 -11.04 -14.12
CA ARG A 27 -5.09 -10.54 -15.01
C ARG A 27 -4.23 -9.42 -14.39
N PRO A 28 -3.70 -9.57 -13.16
CA PRO A 28 -2.85 -8.55 -12.55
C PRO A 28 -1.46 -8.46 -13.20
N GLY A 29 -0.97 -9.55 -13.82
CA GLY A 29 0.41 -9.67 -14.28
C GLY A 29 0.83 -8.67 -15.36
N GLU A 30 -0.08 -8.28 -16.26
CA GLU A 30 0.21 -7.26 -17.28
C GLU A 30 0.56 -5.91 -16.66
N PHE A 31 -0.21 -5.51 -15.63
CA PHE A 31 0.02 -4.27 -14.90
C PHE A 31 1.32 -4.36 -14.08
N GLU A 32 1.55 -5.47 -13.39
CA GLU A 32 2.75 -5.69 -12.57
C GLU A 32 4.03 -5.66 -13.42
N LEU A 33 3.99 -6.25 -14.62
CA LEU A 33 5.10 -6.20 -15.57
C LEU A 33 5.34 -4.77 -16.08
N SER A 34 4.26 -4.04 -16.40
CA SER A 34 4.35 -2.64 -16.80
C SER A 34 4.96 -1.77 -15.69
N LEU A 35 4.57 -2.02 -14.44
CA LEU A 35 5.10 -1.33 -13.26
C LEU A 35 6.59 -1.63 -13.05
N LEU A 36 7.01 -2.88 -13.18
CA LEU A 36 8.43 -3.27 -13.15
C LEU A 36 9.25 -2.62 -14.26
N LYS A 37 8.72 -2.60 -15.48
CA LYS A 37 9.40 -1.99 -16.63
C LYS A 37 9.60 -0.50 -16.40
N SER A 38 8.55 0.20 -15.99
CA SER A 38 8.58 1.63 -15.67
C SER A 38 9.55 1.95 -14.54
N LEU A 39 9.57 1.10 -13.49
CA LEU A 39 10.52 1.24 -12.40
C LEU A 39 11.97 1.02 -12.87
N GLY A 40 12.21 0.02 -13.72
CA GLY A 40 13.53 -0.24 -14.29
C GLY A 40 14.04 0.91 -15.14
N GLU A 41 13.20 1.46 -16.02
CA GLU A 41 13.52 2.64 -16.84
C GLU A 41 13.86 3.85 -15.96
N TRP A 42 13.08 4.08 -14.91
CA TRP A 42 13.33 5.18 -13.97
C TRP A 42 14.64 5.00 -13.17
N ILE A 43 14.96 3.78 -12.73
CA ILE A 43 16.24 3.46 -12.07
C ILE A 43 17.40 3.74 -13.02
N LEU A 44 17.30 3.32 -14.28
CA LEU A 44 18.32 3.56 -15.31
C LEU A 44 18.52 5.05 -15.59
N ALA A 45 17.43 5.83 -15.62
CA ALA A 45 17.48 7.27 -15.84
C ALA A 45 18.17 8.03 -14.68
N ARG A 46 17.95 7.62 -13.42
CA ARG A 46 18.47 8.32 -12.24
C ARG A 46 19.81 7.80 -11.69
N ARG A 47 20.29 6.63 -12.16
CA ARG A 47 21.58 6.02 -11.79
C ARG A 47 21.87 6.05 -10.28
N LEU A 48 22.77 6.93 -9.83
CA LEU A 48 23.21 7.05 -8.43
C LEU A 48 22.11 7.56 -7.50
N ARG A 49 21.19 8.42 -7.97
CA ARG A 49 20.08 8.93 -7.14
C ARG A 49 18.95 7.91 -6.96
N ALA A 50 18.87 6.91 -7.85
CA ALA A 50 17.82 5.89 -7.79
C ALA A 50 17.82 5.15 -6.43
N ARG A 51 18.99 4.95 -5.82
CA ARG A 51 19.09 4.34 -4.49
C ARG A 51 18.38 5.16 -3.42
N THR A 52 18.68 6.46 -3.35
CA THR A 52 18.08 7.36 -2.36
C THR A 52 16.59 7.50 -2.61
N ASP A 53 16.20 7.65 -3.87
CA ASP A 53 14.80 7.82 -4.24
C ASP A 53 13.97 6.57 -3.92
N LEU A 54 14.49 5.35 -4.14
CA LEU A 54 13.81 4.10 -3.74
C LEU A 54 13.61 4.01 -2.21
N TRP A 55 14.59 4.44 -1.43
CA TRP A 55 14.45 4.51 0.03
C TRP A 55 13.43 5.56 0.47
N LEU A 56 13.41 6.72 -0.19
CA LEU A 56 12.43 7.76 0.06
C LEU A 56 11.02 7.32 -0.31
N MET A 57 10.83 6.59 -1.41
CA MET A 57 9.53 6.01 -1.78
C MET A 57 9.03 5.03 -0.71
N LEU A 58 9.90 4.15 -0.21
CA LEU A 58 9.54 3.21 0.85
C LEU A 58 9.20 3.92 2.16
N LEU A 59 10.01 4.91 2.55
CA LEU A 59 9.76 5.72 3.75
C LEU A 59 8.45 6.50 3.64
N PHE A 60 8.18 7.07 2.47
CA PHE A 60 6.96 7.82 2.19
C PHE A 60 5.72 6.91 2.22
N SER A 61 5.80 5.70 1.65
CA SER A 61 4.73 4.69 1.76
C SER A 61 4.43 4.36 3.22
N ALA A 62 5.47 4.02 3.98
CA ALA A 62 5.34 3.69 5.40
C ALA A 62 4.73 4.85 6.21
N PHE A 63 5.11 6.09 5.90
CA PHE A 63 4.56 7.27 6.55
C PHE A 63 3.07 7.47 6.22
N LEU A 64 2.67 7.28 4.96
CA LEU A 64 1.27 7.38 4.54
C LEU A 64 0.39 6.32 5.21
N GLU A 65 0.85 5.07 5.22
CA GLU A 65 0.14 3.96 5.87
C GLU A 65 0.02 4.17 7.37
N LEU A 66 1.11 4.56 8.05
CA LEU A 66 1.07 4.88 9.48
C LEU A 66 0.08 6.00 9.77
N THR A 67 0.12 7.08 9.00
CA THR A 67 -0.80 8.22 9.15
C THR A 67 -2.24 7.78 8.96
N TYR A 68 -2.51 6.96 7.95
CA TYR A 68 -3.84 6.42 7.68
C TYR A 68 -4.36 5.56 8.83
N PHE A 69 -3.57 4.61 9.32
CA PHE A 69 -4.00 3.75 10.42
C PHE A 69 -4.16 4.51 11.74
N LEU A 70 -3.27 5.46 12.05
CA LEU A 70 -3.43 6.31 13.24
C LEU A 70 -4.72 7.13 13.19
N LEU A 71 -5.05 7.68 12.02
CA LEU A 71 -6.32 8.39 11.83
C LEU A 71 -7.52 7.45 11.96
N ALA A 72 -7.44 6.23 11.42
CA ALA A 72 -8.47 5.21 11.54
C ALA A 72 -8.74 4.86 13.01
N PHE A 73 -7.69 4.56 13.79
CA PHE A 73 -7.79 4.28 15.22
C PHE A 73 -8.35 5.44 16.04
N ALA A 74 -8.02 6.68 15.66
CA ALA A 74 -8.47 7.86 16.40
C ALA A 74 -9.93 8.24 16.12
N VAL A 75 -10.46 7.92 14.93
CA VAL A 75 -11.79 8.35 14.48
C VAL A 75 -12.84 7.24 14.59
N ILE A 76 -12.47 6.00 14.31
CA ILE A 76 -13.41 4.88 14.22
C ILE A 76 -13.65 4.30 15.62
N LYS A 77 -14.93 4.14 15.99
CA LYS A 77 -15.33 3.53 17.26
C LYS A 77 -15.89 2.12 17.12
N ASN A 78 -16.23 1.71 15.90
CA ASN A 78 -16.82 0.40 15.66
C ASN A 78 -15.79 -0.71 15.99
N PRO A 79 -16.07 -1.61 16.94
CA PRO A 79 -15.09 -2.59 17.42
C PRO A 79 -14.70 -3.62 16.36
N LEU A 80 -15.62 -4.01 15.47
CA LEU A 80 -15.31 -4.93 14.37
C LEU A 80 -14.36 -4.28 13.37
N LEU A 81 -14.62 -3.02 13.02
CA LEU A 81 -13.74 -2.29 12.10
C LEU A 81 -12.37 -2.04 12.74
N LEU A 82 -12.30 -1.71 14.03
CA LEU A 82 -11.03 -1.57 14.76
C LEU A 82 -10.22 -2.87 14.84
N PHE A 83 -10.88 -4.01 15.06
CA PHE A 83 -10.21 -5.32 15.00
C PHE A 83 -9.61 -5.56 13.61
N PHE A 84 -10.39 -5.28 12.56
CA PHE A 84 -9.92 -5.40 11.18
C PHE A 84 -8.77 -4.41 10.87
N THR A 85 -8.85 -3.17 11.33
CA THR A 85 -7.78 -2.16 11.23
C THR A 85 -6.50 -2.64 11.92
N THR A 86 -6.61 -3.26 13.09
CA THR A 86 -5.46 -3.81 13.83
C THR A 86 -4.80 -4.96 13.09
N PHE A 87 -5.60 -5.90 12.59
CA PHE A 87 -5.10 -7.00 11.77
C PHE A 87 -4.38 -6.46 10.52
N LEU A 88 -4.98 -5.50 9.83
CA LEU A 88 -4.42 -4.95 8.61
C LEU A 88 -3.14 -4.13 8.87
N ALA A 89 -3.12 -3.30 9.91
CA ALA A 89 -1.91 -2.57 10.30
C ALA A 89 -0.75 -3.52 10.61
N GLY A 90 -1.03 -4.66 11.26
CA GLY A 90 -0.04 -5.71 11.50
C GLY A 90 0.46 -6.37 10.21
N PHE A 91 -0.46 -6.66 9.28
CA PHE A 91 -0.12 -7.22 7.98
C PHE A 91 0.74 -6.27 7.14
N GLU A 92 0.35 -5.00 7.01
CA GLU A 92 1.10 -3.98 6.26
C GLU A 92 2.47 -3.73 6.91
N PHE A 93 2.57 -3.75 8.23
CA PHE A 93 3.85 -3.67 8.92
C PHE A 93 4.80 -4.81 8.51
N LEU A 94 4.32 -6.06 8.48
CA LEU A 94 5.10 -7.21 8.02
C LEU A 94 5.46 -7.09 6.54
N HIS A 95 4.52 -6.67 5.71
CA HIS A 95 4.74 -6.44 4.27
C HIS A 95 5.85 -5.40 4.03
N LEU A 96 5.80 -4.24 4.69
CA LEU A 96 6.85 -3.22 4.62
C LEU A 96 8.22 -3.74 5.09
N LEU A 97 8.27 -4.57 6.14
CA LEU A 97 9.53 -5.19 6.57
C LEU A 97 10.10 -6.14 5.52
N MET A 98 9.25 -6.94 4.86
CA MET A 98 9.66 -7.81 3.76
C MET A 98 10.15 -6.99 2.57
N LEU A 99 9.42 -5.94 2.19
CA LEU A 99 9.77 -5.05 1.09
C LEU A 99 11.10 -4.33 1.36
N ARG A 100 11.29 -3.81 2.57
CA ARG A 100 12.55 -3.21 3.04
C ARG A 100 13.73 -4.15 2.88
N ARG A 101 13.58 -5.41 3.30
CA ARG A 101 14.65 -6.42 3.18
C ARG A 101 15.00 -6.68 1.71
N ARG A 102 13.99 -6.80 0.84
CA ARG A 102 14.19 -7.06 -0.60
C ARG A 102 14.81 -5.86 -1.32
N PHE A 103 14.39 -4.64 -0.99
CA PHE A 103 15.02 -3.41 -1.48
C PHE A 103 16.49 -3.32 -1.07
N SER A 104 16.80 -3.64 0.19
CA SER A 104 18.19 -3.72 0.66
C SER A 104 19.01 -4.76 -0.10
N LEU A 105 18.45 -5.94 -0.41
CA LEU A 105 19.15 -6.98 -1.18
C LEU A 105 19.35 -6.57 -2.64
N PHE A 106 18.33 -5.97 -3.26
CA PHE A 106 18.39 -5.43 -4.62
C PHE A 106 19.48 -4.38 -4.76
N LEU A 107 19.54 -3.42 -3.84
CA LEU A 107 20.55 -2.34 -3.86
C LEU A 107 21.98 -2.84 -3.61
N LYS A 108 22.14 -4.01 -2.97
CA LYS A 108 23.43 -4.69 -2.82
C LYS A 108 23.78 -5.58 -4.01
N GLY A 109 22.93 -5.64 -5.05
CA GLY A 109 23.12 -6.49 -6.23
C GLY A 109 22.77 -7.97 -6.02
N GLY A 110 22.29 -8.35 -4.83
CA GLY A 110 21.96 -9.74 -4.49
C GLY A 110 20.59 -10.22 -5.00
N LEU A 111 19.83 -9.35 -5.66
CA LEU A 111 18.47 -9.64 -6.11
C LEU A 111 18.17 -8.90 -7.43
N MET A 112 17.53 -9.59 -8.38
CA MET A 112 17.13 -9.02 -9.68
C MET A 112 15.85 -8.19 -9.55
N LEU A 113 15.67 -7.17 -10.40
CA LEU A 113 14.49 -6.29 -10.39
C LEU A 113 13.17 -7.06 -10.49
N LYS A 114 13.10 -8.11 -11.32
CA LYS A 114 11.91 -8.97 -11.46
C LYS A 114 11.45 -9.63 -10.15
N ASN A 115 12.38 -9.77 -9.21
CA ASN A 115 12.17 -10.39 -7.90
C ASN A 115 12.03 -9.33 -6.80
N LEU A 116 11.94 -8.03 -7.11
CA LEU A 116 11.92 -6.98 -6.10
C LEU A 116 10.64 -7.07 -5.25
N PHE A 117 9.50 -7.14 -5.92
CA PHE A 117 8.19 -7.25 -5.30
C PHE A 117 7.76 -8.71 -5.11
N LEU A 118 7.10 -8.99 -3.98
CA LEU A 118 6.48 -10.29 -3.73
C LEU A 118 5.04 -10.18 -4.21
N TRP A 119 4.81 -10.35 -5.52
CA TRP A 119 3.49 -10.10 -6.13
C TRP A 119 2.31 -10.73 -5.39
N PRO A 120 2.37 -11.98 -4.87
CA PRO A 120 1.27 -12.51 -4.07
C PRO A 120 0.95 -11.66 -2.84
N VAL A 121 1.97 -11.15 -2.14
CA VAL A 121 1.81 -10.30 -0.96
C VAL A 121 1.33 -8.90 -1.35
N GLU A 122 1.90 -8.31 -2.41
CA GLU A 122 1.46 -7.00 -2.93
C GLU A 122 -0.02 -7.00 -3.32
N ARG A 123 -0.49 -8.08 -3.96
CA ARG A 123 -1.90 -8.25 -4.33
C ARG A 123 -2.79 -8.32 -3.09
N ILE A 124 -2.38 -9.07 -2.07
CA ILE A 124 -3.15 -9.20 -0.82
C ILE A 124 -3.20 -7.85 -0.09
N SER A 125 -2.07 -7.13 0.01
CA SER A 125 -2.00 -5.76 0.55
C SER A 125 -2.94 -4.83 -0.21
N ALA A 126 -2.87 -4.81 -1.53
CA ALA A 126 -3.75 -4.01 -2.38
C ALA A 126 -5.24 -4.32 -2.17
N LEU A 127 -5.62 -5.60 -2.09
CA LEU A 127 -7.00 -6.01 -1.82
C LEU A 127 -7.46 -5.55 -0.44
N PHE A 128 -6.63 -5.71 0.59
CA PHE A 128 -6.99 -5.33 1.95
C PHE A 128 -7.05 -3.81 2.13
N LEU A 129 -6.08 -3.05 1.62
CA LEU A 129 -6.08 -1.59 1.68
C LEU A 129 -7.30 -1.02 0.94
N PHE A 130 -7.61 -1.54 -0.25
CA PHE A 130 -8.83 -1.17 -0.97
C PHE A 130 -10.08 -1.45 -0.13
N THR A 131 -10.24 -2.69 0.36
CA THR A 131 -11.42 -3.10 1.12
C THR A 131 -11.55 -2.30 2.41
N HIS A 132 -10.46 -2.09 3.14
CA HIS A 132 -10.45 -1.28 4.35
C HIS A 132 -10.83 0.17 4.07
N SER A 133 -10.25 0.79 3.03
CA SER A 133 -10.59 2.17 2.65
C SER A 133 -12.06 2.34 2.28
N LEU A 134 -12.66 1.35 1.62
CA LEU A 134 -14.09 1.30 1.35
C LEU A 134 -14.90 1.23 2.64
N LEU A 135 -14.56 0.32 3.55
CA LEU A 135 -15.26 0.16 4.83
C LEU A 135 -15.14 1.40 5.70
N VAL A 136 -13.98 2.04 5.72
CA VAL A 136 -13.78 3.33 6.41
C VAL A 136 -14.72 4.38 5.84
N LEU A 137 -14.75 4.57 4.52
CA LEU A 137 -15.65 5.55 3.90
C LEU A 137 -17.12 5.27 4.21
N LEU A 138 -17.55 4.02 4.08
CA LEU A 138 -18.92 3.62 4.43
C LEU A 138 -19.22 3.90 5.91
N SER A 139 -18.29 3.60 6.81
CA SER A 139 -18.45 3.89 8.24
C SER A 139 -18.56 5.39 8.51
N LEU A 140 -17.80 6.22 7.79
CA LEU A 140 -17.83 7.67 7.92
C LEU A 140 -19.11 8.29 7.35
N ILE A 141 -19.70 7.69 6.32
CA ILE A 141 -20.94 8.18 5.69
C ILE A 141 -22.16 7.76 6.51
N PHE A 142 -22.23 6.49 6.92
CA PHE A 142 -23.44 5.90 7.49
C PHE A 142 -23.43 5.79 9.02
N TRP A 143 -22.25 5.72 9.66
CA TRP A 143 -22.09 5.43 11.09
C TRP A 143 -21.31 6.52 11.85
N GLN A 144 -21.46 7.78 11.44
CA GLN A 144 -20.72 8.93 12.00
C GLN A 144 -20.90 9.14 13.53
N THR A 145 -21.80 8.41 14.20
CA THR A 145 -22.24 8.66 15.59
C THR A 145 -22.67 7.41 16.38
N VAL A 146 -21.83 6.38 16.47
CA VAL A 146 -21.90 5.43 17.62
C VAL A 146 -20.50 5.29 18.20
#